data_AF-A0A1H6KDH2-F1
#
_entry.id   AF-A0A1H6KDH2-F1
#
_cell.length_a   1.000
_cell.length_b   1.000
_cell.length_c   1.000
_cell.angle_alpha   90.00
_cell.angle_beta   90.00
_cell.angle_gamma   90.00
#
_symmetry.space_group_name_H-M   'P 1'
#
loop_
_entity.id
_entity.type
_entity.pdbx_description
1 polymer ?
#
loop_
_entity_poly.entity_id
_entity_poly.type
_entity_poly.pdbx_seq_one_letter_code
_entity_poly.pdbx_strand_id
1 'polypeptide(L)'
;MKKIALLLTTFIGLTALQSCTIDEYYEDYYDGYSQVFEITDDIDYPEDNYTNSATWDFKPPIYDSDNVLVYRWNGNSWSLLPTAYGLSSTGEQISYDYDFTRYDVKVYVTTNFPIEQLTNAEYNSFIRNQTLRVVVVPGGFAQKINYSDYNATISALGLENAPVKTLQLKK
;
A
#
# COMPACT_ATOMS: atom_id res chain seq x y z
N MET A 1 -65.78 28.31 43.33
CA MET A 1 -65.72 29.66 42.72
C MET A 1 -64.25 30.04 42.52
N LYS A 2 -63.93 30.55 41.31
CA LYS A 2 -62.71 31.33 40.95
C LYS A 2 -61.39 30.53 40.96
N LYS A 3 -60.92 29.99 39.82
CA LYS A 3 -60.08 30.65 38.79
C LYS A 3 -58.93 31.47 39.37
N ILE A 4 -57.69 30.99 39.18
CA ILE A 4 -56.52 31.79 38.77
C ILE A 4 -55.61 30.85 37.98
N ALA A 5 -55.42 31.17 36.71
CA ALA A 5 -54.38 30.63 35.85
C ALA A 5 -53.09 31.41 36.11
N LEU A 6 -51.92 30.74 36.06
CA LEU A 6 -50.68 31.40 35.69
C LEU A 6 -49.74 30.39 35.03
N LEU A 7 -49.62 30.55 33.70
CA LEU A 7 -48.49 30.08 32.90
C LEU A 7 -47.20 30.65 33.48
N LEU A 8 -46.13 29.87 33.57
CA LEU A 8 -44.75 30.36 33.46
C LEU A 8 -43.85 29.23 32.95
N THR A 9 -43.32 29.50 31.76
CA THR A 9 -42.35 28.78 30.97
C THR A 9 -41.02 28.59 31.69
N THR A 10 -40.45 27.38 31.63
CA THR A 10 -39.01 27.18 31.75
C THR A 10 -38.58 26.05 30.83
N PHE A 11 -38.45 26.38 29.54
CA PHE A 11 -37.39 25.84 28.71
C PHE A 11 -36.07 26.30 29.34
N ILE A 12 -35.40 25.43 30.08
CA ILE A 12 -34.01 25.66 30.51
C ILE A 12 -33.13 24.72 29.69
N GLY A 13 -32.51 25.32 28.67
CA GLY A 13 -31.09 25.15 28.46
C GLY A 13 -30.64 23.92 27.67
N LEU A 14 -31.08 23.79 26.42
CA LEU A 14 -30.12 23.37 25.38
C LEU A 14 -29.10 24.51 25.24
N THR A 15 -28.06 24.49 26.07
CA THR A 15 -26.84 25.24 25.77
C THR A 15 -25.94 24.27 25.03
N ALA A 16 -25.69 24.62 23.76
CA ALA A 16 -24.87 23.87 22.85
C ALA A 16 -23.54 23.53 23.52
N LEU A 17 -23.29 22.24 23.73
CA LEU A 17 -21.93 21.72 23.69
C LEU A 17 -21.44 22.02 22.27
N GLN A 18 -20.88 23.21 22.07
CA GLN A 18 -19.94 23.38 20.97
C GLN A 18 -18.75 22.50 21.35
N SER A 19 -18.85 21.25 20.91
CA SER A 19 -17.70 20.41 20.68
C SER A 19 -16.76 21.25 19.84
N CYS A 20 -15.76 21.84 20.49
CA CYS A 20 -14.55 22.22 19.81
C CYS A 20 -13.92 20.88 19.42
N THR A 21 -14.44 20.23 18.38
CA THR A 21 -13.55 19.40 17.59
C THR A 21 -12.57 20.42 17.04
N ILE A 22 -11.35 20.40 17.57
CA ILE A 22 -10.24 20.88 16.77
C ILE A 22 -10.27 19.90 15.60
N ASP A 23 -10.88 20.30 14.50
CA ASP A 23 -10.63 19.66 13.22
C ASP A 23 -9.17 20.01 12.93
N GLU A 24 -8.26 19.24 13.52
CA GLU A 24 -6.85 19.27 13.17
C GLU A 24 -6.81 18.87 11.71
N TYR A 25 -6.75 19.89 10.85
CA TYR A 25 -6.37 19.74 9.46
C TYR A 25 -4.93 19.25 9.49
N TYR A 26 -4.75 17.93 9.63
CA TYR A 26 -3.49 17.31 9.25
C TYR A 26 -3.39 17.57 7.75
N GLU A 27 -2.58 18.56 7.38
CA GLU A 27 -2.02 18.56 6.03
C GLU A 27 -1.33 17.21 5.89
N ASP A 28 -1.93 16.36 5.07
CA ASP A 28 -1.41 15.05 4.71
C ASP A 28 -0.18 15.32 3.82
N TYR A 29 0.92 15.74 4.45
CA TYR A 29 2.16 16.12 3.79
C TYR A 29 3.21 15.05 4.06
N TYR A 30 3.85 14.58 2.98
CA TYR A 30 4.98 13.68 3.10
C TYR A 30 6.21 14.50 3.49
N ASP A 31 6.71 14.29 4.71
CA ASP A 31 7.82 15.03 5.31
C ASP A 31 9.22 14.59 4.84
N GLY A 32 9.32 13.57 3.98
CA GLY A 32 10.59 13.07 3.46
C GLY A 32 11.23 11.95 4.26
N TYR A 33 10.57 11.40 5.28
CA TYR A 33 11.11 10.25 6.01
C TYR A 33 10.83 8.94 5.30
N SER A 34 11.68 7.94 5.55
CA SER A 34 11.45 6.57 5.08
C SER A 34 10.08 6.07 5.52
N GLN A 35 9.42 5.30 4.65
CA GLN A 35 8.11 4.71 4.95
C GLN A 35 8.04 3.29 4.39
N VAL A 36 7.25 2.44 5.05
CA VAL A 36 6.90 1.12 4.55
C VAL A 36 5.38 0.98 4.49
N PHE A 37 4.91 0.54 3.33
CA PHE A 37 3.53 0.19 3.10
C PHE A 37 3.41 -1.32 2.91
N GLU A 38 2.34 -1.92 3.41
CA GLU A 38 1.94 -3.28 3.10
C GLU A 38 0.63 -3.25 2.32
N ILE A 39 0.62 -4.05 1.26
CA ILE A 39 -0.47 -4.17 0.30
C ILE A 39 -0.88 -5.63 0.31
N THR A 40 -2.18 -5.87 0.35
CA THR A 40 -2.76 -7.22 0.23
C THR A 40 -3.93 -7.14 -0.73
N ASP A 41 -3.63 -7.26 -2.02
CA ASP A 41 -4.58 -7.09 -3.12
C ASP A 41 -4.29 -8.12 -4.22
N ASP A 42 -5.22 -8.24 -5.16
CA ASP A 42 -5.05 -9.01 -6.39
C ASP A 42 -4.24 -8.19 -7.41
N ILE A 43 -3.44 -8.87 -8.24
CA ILE A 43 -2.70 -8.26 -9.37
C ILE A 43 -3.32 -8.75 -10.68
N ASP A 44 -4.56 -8.34 -10.93
CA ASP A 44 -5.45 -8.94 -11.93
C ASP A 44 -5.94 -7.98 -13.02
N TYR A 45 -5.46 -6.73 -13.05
CA TYR A 45 -5.79 -5.80 -14.14
C TYR A 45 -5.08 -6.22 -15.43
N PRO A 46 -5.81 -6.58 -16.51
CA PRO A 46 -5.17 -7.07 -17.73
C PRO A 46 -4.45 -5.95 -18.50
N GLU A 47 -3.15 -6.10 -18.75
CA GLU A 47 -2.38 -5.23 -19.66
C GLU A 47 -2.39 -5.79 -21.08
N ASP A 48 -2.21 -7.11 -21.20
CA ASP A 48 -2.31 -7.88 -22.44
C ASP A 48 -2.63 -9.36 -22.14
N ASN A 49 -2.38 -10.26 -23.10
CA ASN A 49 -2.68 -11.69 -22.95
C ASN A 49 -1.71 -12.45 -22.02
N TYR A 50 -0.62 -11.83 -21.60
CA TYR A 50 0.50 -12.43 -20.85
C TYR A 50 0.77 -11.70 -19.54
N THR A 51 0.34 -10.45 -19.42
CA THR A 51 0.65 -9.58 -18.30
C THR A 51 -0.62 -9.04 -17.64
N ASN A 52 -0.69 -9.19 -16.32
CA ASN A 52 -1.58 -8.42 -15.46
C ASN A 52 -0.79 -7.39 -14.65
N SER A 53 -1.48 -6.40 -14.10
CA SER A 53 -0.92 -5.40 -13.21
C SER A 53 -1.85 -5.03 -12.06
N ALA A 54 -1.34 -4.24 -11.14
CA ALA A 54 -2.10 -3.48 -10.16
C ALA A 54 -1.30 -2.23 -9.79
N THR A 55 -2.01 -1.13 -9.52
CA THR A 55 -1.41 0.19 -9.26
C THR A 55 -1.93 0.73 -7.94
N TRP A 56 -1.06 1.29 -7.11
CA TRP A 56 -1.42 1.92 -5.84
C TRP A 56 -0.90 3.35 -5.79
N ASP A 57 -1.75 4.27 -5.34
CA ASP A 57 -1.38 5.69 -5.24
C ASP A 57 -0.62 5.99 -3.94
N PHE A 58 0.45 6.78 -4.03
CA PHE A 58 1.02 7.49 -2.89
C PHE A 58 0.14 8.70 -2.55
N LYS A 59 -0.47 8.67 -1.37
CA LYS A 59 -1.30 9.77 -0.85
C LYS A 59 -0.82 10.13 0.56
N PRO A 60 -0.12 11.27 0.73
CA PRO A 60 0.36 12.21 -0.31
C PRO A 60 1.45 11.65 -1.25
N PRO A 61 1.72 12.31 -2.40
CA PRO A 61 2.84 11.96 -3.27
C PRO A 61 4.18 12.04 -2.53
N ILE A 62 5.10 11.14 -2.86
CA ILE A 62 6.48 11.18 -2.36
C ILE A 62 7.29 12.28 -3.07
N TYR A 63 8.55 12.48 -2.69
CA TYR A 63 9.42 13.43 -3.38
C TYR A 63 10.04 12.81 -4.64
N ASP A 64 10.33 13.67 -5.64
CA ASP A 64 10.97 13.24 -6.90
C ASP A 64 12.36 12.64 -6.70
N SER A 65 13.01 12.96 -5.57
CA SER A 65 14.32 12.43 -5.21
C SER A 65 14.26 11.03 -4.62
N ASP A 66 13.09 10.57 -4.19
CA ASP A 66 12.95 9.31 -3.46
C ASP A 66 13.02 8.12 -4.41
N ASN A 67 13.46 7.00 -3.86
CA ASN A 67 13.45 5.72 -4.54
C ASN A 67 12.42 4.79 -3.89
N VAL A 68 11.90 3.84 -4.67
CA VAL A 68 10.95 2.83 -4.19
C VAL A 68 11.57 1.46 -4.35
N LEU A 69 11.38 0.61 -3.35
CA LEU A 69 11.70 -0.81 -3.38
C LEU A 69 10.43 -1.62 -3.15
N VAL A 70 10.19 -2.65 -3.95
CA VAL A 70 9.04 -3.54 -3.78
C VAL A 70 9.51 -4.93 -3.42
N TYR A 71 8.97 -5.46 -2.32
CA TYR A 71 9.21 -6.81 -1.85
C TYR A 71 7.93 -7.62 -1.91
N ARG A 72 8.03 -8.86 -2.37
CA ARG A 72 6.93 -9.83 -2.34
C ARG A 72 7.12 -10.84 -1.23
N TRP A 73 6.06 -11.12 -0.48
CA TRP A 73 6.04 -12.21 0.48
C TRP A 73 5.84 -13.55 -0.24
N ASN A 74 6.72 -14.51 0.03
CA ASN A 74 6.63 -15.87 -0.54
C ASN A 74 6.08 -16.90 0.46
N GLY A 75 5.54 -16.47 1.60
CA GLY A 75 5.04 -17.37 2.67
C GLY A 75 6.01 -17.56 3.84
N ASN A 76 7.32 -17.35 3.63
CA ASN A 76 8.34 -17.46 4.67
C ASN A 76 9.46 -16.41 4.61
N SER A 77 9.53 -15.66 3.51
CA SER A 77 10.61 -14.72 3.21
C SER A 77 10.12 -13.65 2.24
N TRP A 78 10.80 -12.50 2.29
CA TRP A 78 10.62 -11.41 1.36
C TRP A 78 11.60 -11.54 0.20
N SER A 79 11.13 -11.33 -1.03
CA SER A 79 12.00 -11.20 -2.19
C SER A 79 11.85 -9.82 -2.80
N LEU A 80 12.97 -9.13 -2.98
CA LEU A 80 13.02 -7.87 -3.72
C LEU A 80 12.71 -8.13 -5.21
N LEU A 81 11.83 -7.32 -5.78
CA LEU A 81 11.51 -7.35 -7.22
C LEU A 81 12.61 -6.65 -8.05
N PRO A 82 12.85 -7.08 -9.31
CA PRO A 82 12.12 -8.13 -10.04
C PRO A 82 12.49 -9.56 -9.61
N THR A 83 11.56 -10.49 -9.80
CA THR A 83 11.76 -11.93 -9.55
C THR A 83 11.06 -12.79 -10.59
N ALA A 84 11.53 -14.03 -10.77
CA ALA A 84 10.89 -15.02 -11.64
C ALA A 84 10.81 -16.39 -10.96
N TYR A 85 9.75 -17.14 -11.26
CA TYR A 85 9.43 -18.44 -10.70
C TYR A 85 9.10 -19.41 -11.83
N GLY A 86 9.69 -20.61 -11.80
CA GLY A 86 9.30 -21.70 -12.69
C GLY A 86 8.02 -22.37 -12.22
N LEU A 87 7.07 -22.58 -13.12
CA LEU A 87 5.79 -23.24 -12.87
C LEU A 87 5.82 -24.72 -13.28
N SER A 88 6.62 -25.07 -14.28
CA SER A 88 6.74 -26.45 -14.75
C SER A 88 8.17 -26.83 -15.13
N SER A 89 8.41 -28.13 -15.25
CA SER A 89 9.69 -28.68 -15.73
C SER A 89 9.94 -28.41 -17.21
N THR A 90 8.92 -28.01 -17.96
CA THR A 90 8.98 -27.70 -19.40
C THR A 90 9.29 -26.23 -19.70
N GLY A 91 9.47 -25.40 -18.67
CA GLY A 91 9.95 -24.03 -18.81
C GLY A 91 8.87 -22.94 -18.77
N GLU A 92 7.65 -23.26 -18.34
CA GLU A 92 6.64 -22.23 -18.02
C GLU A 92 7.12 -21.43 -16.81
N GLN A 93 7.03 -20.11 -16.92
CA GLN A 93 7.53 -19.18 -15.92
C GLN A 93 6.56 -18.03 -15.71
N ILE A 94 6.57 -17.52 -14.49
CA ILE A 94 5.88 -16.31 -14.07
C ILE A 94 6.88 -15.36 -13.41
N SER A 95 6.81 -14.08 -13.72
CA SER A 95 7.73 -13.07 -13.22
C SER A 95 7.01 -11.83 -12.73
N TYR A 96 7.60 -11.19 -11.73
CA TYR A 96 7.15 -9.93 -11.18
C TYR A 96 8.14 -8.84 -11.53
N ASP A 97 7.62 -7.69 -11.94
CA ASP A 97 8.38 -6.46 -12.14
C ASP A 97 7.57 -5.28 -11.61
N TYR A 98 8.18 -4.11 -11.50
CA TYR A 98 7.47 -2.91 -11.10
C TYR A 98 8.08 -1.65 -11.70
N ASP A 99 7.23 -0.63 -11.82
CA ASP A 99 7.65 0.75 -11.99
C ASP A 99 7.03 1.62 -10.89
N PHE A 100 7.55 2.83 -10.76
CA PHE A 100 6.98 3.82 -9.85
C PHE A 100 7.15 5.22 -10.40
N THR A 101 6.25 6.10 -10.00
CA THR A 101 6.39 7.54 -10.07
C THR A 101 6.34 8.11 -8.65
N ARG A 102 6.48 9.43 -8.52
CA ARG A 102 6.21 10.06 -7.22
C ARG A 102 4.75 9.90 -6.75
N TYR A 103 3.85 9.52 -7.66
CA TYR A 103 2.40 9.47 -7.42
C TYR A 103 1.88 8.06 -7.19
N ASP A 104 2.56 7.04 -7.73
CA ASP A 104 2.10 5.67 -7.66
C ASP A 104 3.24 4.65 -7.81
N VAL A 105 2.92 3.42 -7.43
CA VAL A 105 3.71 2.22 -7.72
C VAL A 105 2.83 1.24 -8.46
N LYS A 106 3.34 0.69 -9.56
CA LYS A 106 2.63 -0.29 -10.39
C LYS A 106 3.45 -1.57 -10.45
N VAL A 107 2.81 -2.68 -10.11
CA VAL A 107 3.43 -4.01 -10.13
C VAL A 107 2.81 -4.82 -11.25
N TYR A 108 3.65 -5.53 -11.98
CA TYR A 108 3.28 -6.38 -13.11
C TYR A 108 3.53 -7.83 -12.76
N VAL A 109 2.64 -8.71 -13.21
CA VAL A 109 2.83 -10.16 -13.22
C VAL A 109 2.74 -10.64 -14.65
N THR A 110 3.83 -11.20 -15.15
CA THR A 110 3.95 -11.64 -16.55
C THR A 110 4.24 -13.13 -16.62
N THR A 111 3.59 -13.83 -17.54
CA THR A 111 3.88 -15.22 -17.88
C THR A 111 4.51 -15.32 -19.27
N ASN A 112 5.32 -16.35 -19.51
CA ASN A 112 5.85 -16.63 -20.87
C ASN A 112 4.88 -17.44 -21.76
N PHE A 113 3.64 -17.60 -21.32
CA PHE A 113 2.49 -18.24 -21.98
C PHE A 113 1.23 -17.43 -21.63
N PRO A 114 0.09 -17.61 -22.33
CA PRO A 114 -1.11 -16.81 -22.03
C PRO A 114 -1.56 -16.96 -20.57
N ILE A 115 -1.71 -15.84 -19.87
CA ILE A 115 -1.90 -15.81 -18.41
C ILE A 115 -3.22 -16.48 -17.97
N GLU A 116 -4.21 -16.51 -18.87
CA GLU A 116 -5.48 -17.22 -18.70
C GLU A 116 -5.33 -18.75 -18.59
N GLN A 117 -4.17 -19.31 -18.96
CA GLN A 117 -3.88 -20.74 -18.85
C GLN A 117 -3.32 -21.15 -17.48
N LEU A 118 -3.10 -20.19 -16.57
CA LEU A 118 -2.75 -20.50 -15.18
C LEU A 118 -3.81 -21.42 -14.58
N THR A 119 -3.37 -22.48 -13.91
CA THR A 119 -4.27 -23.30 -13.10
C THR A 119 -4.85 -22.47 -11.96
N ASN A 120 -5.99 -22.90 -11.40
CA ASN A 120 -6.58 -22.24 -10.24
C ASN A 120 -5.61 -22.14 -9.05
N ALA A 121 -4.72 -23.13 -8.88
CA ALA A 121 -3.72 -23.11 -7.82
C ALA A 121 -2.65 -22.05 -8.08
N GLU A 122 -2.11 -21.98 -9.30
CA GLU A 122 -1.10 -20.98 -9.66
C GLU A 122 -1.68 -19.57 -9.62
N TYR A 123 -2.90 -19.38 -10.13
CA TYR A 123 -3.59 -18.09 -10.06
C TYR A 123 -3.79 -17.65 -8.60
N ASN A 124 -4.18 -18.56 -7.70
CA ASN A 124 -4.28 -18.26 -6.27
C ASN A 124 -2.92 -17.94 -5.63
N SER A 125 -1.85 -18.58 -6.06
CA SER A 125 -0.52 -18.38 -5.49
C SER A 125 0.18 -17.12 -5.98
N PHE A 126 -0.08 -16.70 -7.22
CA PHE A 126 0.68 -15.64 -7.87
C PHE A 126 -0.14 -14.38 -8.21
N ILE A 127 -1.46 -14.49 -8.35
CA ILE A 127 -2.30 -13.35 -8.74
C ILE A 127 -3.15 -12.86 -7.56
N ARG A 128 -3.79 -13.76 -6.81
CA ARG A 128 -4.72 -13.38 -5.74
C ARG A 128 -4.04 -13.07 -4.41
N ASN A 129 -4.57 -12.10 -3.68
CA ASN A 129 -4.21 -11.72 -2.30
C ASN A 129 -2.70 -11.69 -2.10
N GLN A 130 -1.98 -11.07 -3.03
CA GLN A 130 -0.53 -10.98 -2.96
C GLN A 130 -0.14 -10.00 -1.86
N THR A 131 0.73 -10.43 -0.95
CA THR A 131 1.27 -9.54 0.08
C THR A 131 2.56 -8.91 -0.43
N LEU A 132 2.53 -7.60 -0.64
CA LEU A 132 3.68 -6.80 -1.06
C LEU A 132 4.05 -5.79 0.01
N ARG A 133 5.33 -5.46 0.10
CA ARG A 133 5.82 -4.32 0.86
C ARG A 133 6.52 -3.32 -0.05
N VAL A 134 6.04 -2.08 0.00
CA VAL A 134 6.60 -0.96 -0.75
C VAL A 134 7.36 -0.09 0.24
N VAL A 135 8.67 0.04 0.04
CA VAL A 135 9.55 0.81 0.90
C VAL A 135 10.01 2.06 0.15
N VAL A 136 9.73 3.22 0.73
CA VAL A 136 10.21 4.51 0.22
C VAL A 136 11.54 4.85 0.88
N VAL A 137 12.56 5.02 0.05
CA VAL A 137 13.93 5.38 0.45
C VAL A 137 14.17 6.85 0.09
N PRO A 138 14.36 7.74 1.07
CA PRO A 138 14.57 9.15 0.79
C PRO A 138 15.81 9.41 -0.07
N GLY A 139 15.75 10.34 -1.02
CA GLY A 139 16.85 10.58 -1.96
C GLY A 139 18.19 11.01 -1.33
N GLY A 140 18.14 11.63 -0.15
CA GLY A 140 19.33 11.99 0.63
C GLY A 140 19.95 10.83 1.43
N PHE A 141 19.37 9.63 1.35
CA PHE A 141 19.82 8.48 2.12
C PHE A 141 21.11 7.88 1.53
N ALA A 142 22.23 8.08 2.21
CA ALA A 142 23.57 7.81 1.66
C ALA A 142 24.27 6.54 2.22
N GLN A 143 23.57 5.68 2.96
CA GLN A 143 24.19 4.47 3.52
C GLN A 143 24.26 3.34 2.49
N LYS A 144 25.34 2.54 2.54
CA LYS A 144 25.43 1.30 1.78
C LYS A 144 24.58 0.23 2.46
N ILE A 145 23.50 -0.18 1.82
CA ILE A 145 22.58 -1.22 2.29
C ILE A 145 22.56 -2.36 1.27
N ASN A 146 22.42 -3.59 1.75
CA ASN A 146 21.99 -4.69 0.90
C ASN A 146 20.46 -4.67 0.75
N TYR A 147 19.96 -3.98 -0.28
CA TYR A 147 18.51 -3.86 -0.51
C TYR A 147 17.81 -5.20 -0.80
N SER A 148 18.53 -6.26 -1.16
CA SER A 148 17.91 -7.57 -1.35
C SER A 148 17.42 -8.20 -0.05
N ASP A 149 17.97 -7.77 1.10
CA ASP A 149 17.53 -8.20 2.43
C ASP A 149 16.54 -7.18 2.99
N TYR A 150 15.28 -7.59 3.06
CA TYR A 150 14.20 -6.77 3.59
C TYR A 150 14.48 -6.32 5.03
N ASN A 151 14.93 -7.22 5.92
CA ASN A 151 15.15 -6.88 7.32
C ASN A 151 16.30 -5.90 7.49
N ALA A 152 17.39 -6.10 6.75
CA ALA A 152 18.51 -5.15 6.74
C ALA A 152 18.10 -3.76 6.24
N THR A 153 17.23 -3.72 5.23
CA THR A 153 16.70 -2.47 4.67
C THR A 153 15.83 -1.73 5.68
N ILE A 154 14.87 -2.41 6.31
CA ILE A 154 14.00 -1.83 7.34
C ILE A 154 14.82 -1.32 8.53
N SER A 155 15.81 -2.08 8.98
CA SER A 155 16.68 -1.69 10.09
C SER A 155 17.48 -0.43 9.77
N ALA A 156 18.12 -0.38 8.61
CA ALA A 156 18.94 0.76 8.19
C ALA A 156 18.12 2.04 7.94
N LEU A 157 16.85 1.91 7.59
CA LEU A 157 15.90 3.03 7.44
C LEU A 157 15.22 3.43 8.75
N GLY A 158 15.47 2.72 9.86
CA GLY A 158 14.86 2.99 11.17
C GLY A 158 13.37 2.62 11.23
N LEU A 159 12.91 1.68 10.41
CA LEU A 159 11.50 1.32 10.23
C LEU A 159 11.04 0.11 11.06
N GLU A 160 11.90 -0.46 11.91
CA GLU A 160 11.63 -1.70 12.66
C GLU A 160 10.37 -1.63 13.54
N ASN A 161 10.08 -0.44 14.07
CA ASN A 161 8.92 -0.17 14.91
C ASN A 161 7.94 0.83 14.25
N ALA A 162 8.15 1.15 12.98
CA ALA A 162 7.27 2.06 12.27
C ALA A 162 5.92 1.35 12.01
N PRO A 163 4.78 2.07 12.16
CA PRO A 163 3.50 1.52 11.75
C PRO A 163 3.54 1.23 10.25
N VAL A 164 3.22 -0.01 9.88
CA VAL A 164 3.09 -0.39 8.49
C VAL A 164 1.79 0.19 7.95
N LYS A 165 1.90 1.10 6.98
CA LYS A 165 0.75 1.77 6.36
C LYS A 165 0.17 0.90 5.24
N THR A 166 -1.03 1.21 4.76
CA THR A 166 -1.59 0.61 3.55
C THR A 166 -1.65 1.64 2.43
N LEU A 167 -1.58 1.19 1.18
CA LEU A 167 -1.89 2.04 0.02
C LEU A 167 -3.29 1.71 -0.51
N GLN A 168 -3.91 2.69 -1.15
CA GLN A 168 -5.20 2.50 -1.80
C GLN A 168 -4.98 2.02 -3.24
N LEU A 169 -5.64 0.92 -3.60
CA LEU A 169 -5.66 0.43 -4.98
C LEU A 169 -6.32 1.48 -5.89
N LYS A 170 -5.63 1.82 -6.98
CA LYS A 170 -6.12 2.72 -8.02
C LYS A 170 -7.11 1.95 -8.88
N LYS A 171 -8.39 2.29 -8.73
CA LYS A 171 -9.51 1.70 -9.50
C LYS A 171 -9.70 2.40 -10.84
#